data_AF-A0A667IYD7-F1
#
_entry.id   AF-A0A667IYD7-F1
#
_cell.length_a   1.000
_cell.length_b   1.000
_cell.length_c   1.000
_cell.angle_alpha   90.00
_cell.angle_beta   90.00
_cell.angle_gamma   90.00
#
_symmetry.space_group_name_H-M   'P 1'
#
loop_
_entity.id
_entity.type
_entity.pdbx_description
1 polymer ?
#
loop_
_entity_poly.entity_id
_entity_poly.type
_entity_poly.pdbx_seq_one_letter_code
_entity_poly.pdbx_strand_id
1 'polypeptide(L)'
;MLLLLLALLWGTEGAEGQRGAGRGPQGHYWLQVQDAKGQEGLCVRVSCRCFYPREGWSESTPALGYWFRKGAGVQQDVLVATNNPDGKVRQESQGRFRLFGNPQDYDCSLDVRDARRGDSGTYVFRVERGPSVRYTYTRDQLSVRVTALTQTPDILISGTLESGRPSNLTCSVPWACAWGTPPIFSWTSAALASLGPKTHLSSVLTLTPRLQDHGTDLTCQVTLPGTGVTTMRTIHLNVFYLYKKTFNVYFMLCLKKHRVQVVEGPRERETQNPKQAPGSELSAHSLMQGSNS
;
A
#
# COMPACT_ATOMS: atom_id res chain seq x y z
N MET A 1 16.87 43.42 29.51
CA MET A 1 17.27 42.56 30.65
C MET A 1 16.04 41.96 31.35
N LEU A 2 15.06 41.45 30.58
CA LEU A 2 13.78 40.95 31.07
C LEU A 2 13.28 39.75 30.22
N LEU A 3 14.19 38.90 29.76
CA LEU A 3 13.87 37.70 28.96
C LEU A 3 14.63 36.45 29.42
N LEU A 4 15.32 36.50 30.57
CA LEU A 4 16.15 35.38 31.08
C LEU A 4 15.63 34.74 32.37
N LEU A 5 14.41 35.04 32.82
CA LEU A 5 13.88 34.52 34.10
C LEU A 5 12.65 33.59 33.98
N LEU A 6 12.23 33.20 32.77
CA LEU A 6 11.07 32.31 32.58
C LEU A 6 11.41 30.83 32.37
N ALA A 7 12.67 30.42 32.51
CA ALA A 7 13.10 29.03 32.30
C ALA A 7 13.33 28.20 33.57
N LEU A 8 12.96 28.71 34.76
CA LEU A 8 13.27 28.04 36.04
C LEU A 8 12.07 27.57 36.86
N LEU A 9 10.87 27.53 36.29
CA LEU A 9 9.71 26.95 36.96
C LEU A 9 8.99 26.00 36.00
N TRP A 10 9.46 24.75 35.98
CA TRP A 10 8.63 23.54 36.06
C TRP A 10 9.54 22.31 36.18
N GLY A 11 9.70 21.86 37.42
CA GLY A 11 10.14 20.52 37.75
C GLY A 11 8.93 19.59 37.85
N THR A 12 9.08 18.42 37.21
CA THR A 12 8.65 17.07 37.63
C THR A 12 7.17 16.80 37.92
N GLU A 13 6.55 15.98 37.06
CA GLU A 13 5.83 14.74 37.40
C GLU A 13 5.48 14.04 36.06
N GLY A 14 6.12 12.92 35.74
CA GLY A 14 5.48 11.61 35.89
C GLY A 14 5.14 11.01 34.53
N ALA A 15 6.14 10.44 33.84
CA ALA A 15 5.93 9.62 32.66
C ALA A 15 6.47 8.21 32.91
N GLU A 16 5.51 7.33 33.11
CA GLU A 16 5.57 5.92 33.39
C GLU A 16 6.12 5.13 32.19
N GLY A 17 7.12 4.28 32.43
CA GLY A 17 7.27 3.02 31.69
C GLY A 17 8.07 3.00 30.38
N GLN A 18 9.09 3.82 30.17
CA GLN A 18 10.11 3.52 29.16
C GLN A 18 11.09 2.47 29.70
N ARG A 19 10.97 1.22 29.22
CA ARG A 19 12.00 0.20 29.39
C ARG A 19 13.30 0.76 28.81
N GLY A 20 14.25 0.99 29.72
CA GLY A 20 15.44 1.80 29.49
C GLY A 20 16.26 1.37 28.28
N ALA A 21 16.73 2.37 27.56
CA ALA A 21 17.96 2.25 26.78
C ALA A 21 19.10 1.90 27.75
N GLY A 22 19.39 0.61 27.88
CA GLY A 22 20.56 0.12 28.59
C GLY A 22 21.81 0.62 27.88
N ARG A 23 22.35 1.73 28.36
CA ARG A 23 23.71 2.19 28.04
C ARG A 23 24.67 1.20 28.71
N GLY A 24 25.04 0.15 27.99
CA GLY A 24 26.03 -0.82 28.43
C GLY A 24 27.43 -0.18 28.57
N PRO A 25 28.35 -0.80 29.34
CA PRO A 25 29.71 -0.31 29.52
C PRO A 25 30.50 -0.40 28.21
N GLN A 26 31.48 0.48 28.06
CA GLN A 26 32.38 0.60 26.91
C GLN A 26 32.91 -0.78 26.43
N GLY A 27 32.91 -1.04 25.12
CA GLY A 27 33.75 -2.08 24.49
C GLY A 27 33.12 -3.44 24.16
N HIS A 28 31.82 -3.66 24.37
CA HIS A 28 31.21 -4.97 24.14
C HIS A 28 30.28 -5.02 22.93
N TYR A 29 30.25 -6.19 22.28
CA TYR A 29 29.31 -6.52 21.21
C TYR A 29 27.87 -6.18 21.61
N TRP A 30 27.13 -5.47 20.75
CA TRP A 30 25.71 -5.21 20.96
C TRP A 30 24.91 -5.29 19.67
N LEU A 31 23.62 -5.60 19.79
CA LEU A 31 22.66 -5.61 18.70
C LEU A 31 21.46 -4.76 19.08
N GLN A 32 21.13 -3.78 18.24
CA GLN A 32 19.93 -2.98 18.33
C GLN A 32 18.97 -3.42 17.24
N VAL A 33 17.93 -4.15 17.63
CA VAL A 33 16.89 -4.65 16.73
C VAL A 33 15.53 -4.57 17.42
N GLN A 34 14.49 -4.30 16.66
CA GLN A 34 13.11 -4.31 17.14
C GLN A 34 12.35 -5.48 16.54
N ASP A 35 11.41 -6.02 17.32
CA ASP A 35 10.49 -7.04 16.85
C ASP A 35 9.67 -6.55 15.66
N ALA A 36 9.50 -7.42 14.67
CA ALA A 36 8.84 -7.09 13.43
C ALA A 36 7.50 -7.82 13.30
N LYS A 37 6.50 -7.09 12.80
CA LYS A 37 5.18 -7.64 12.49
C LYS A 37 4.93 -7.51 11.00
N GLY A 38 4.34 -8.54 10.42
CA GLY A 38 4.01 -8.62 9.01
C GLY A 38 2.69 -9.31 8.75
N GLN A 39 2.25 -9.24 7.50
CA GLN A 39 1.13 -9.99 6.99
C GLN A 39 1.59 -10.92 5.88
N GLU A 40 0.89 -12.05 5.77
CA GLU A 40 1.15 -13.07 4.77
C GLU A 40 1.04 -12.50 3.35
N GLY A 41 2.04 -12.78 2.52
CA GLY A 41 2.17 -12.26 1.16
C GLY A 41 2.82 -10.88 1.05
N LEU A 42 3.05 -10.17 2.16
CA LEU A 42 3.69 -8.84 2.15
C LEU A 42 5.20 -8.94 2.46
N CYS A 43 5.89 -7.81 2.45
CA CYS A 43 7.26 -7.73 2.95
C CYS A 43 7.32 -7.45 4.45
N VAL A 44 8.33 -7.99 5.11
CA VAL A 44 8.73 -7.64 6.47
C VAL A 44 10.11 -7.01 6.41
N ARG A 45 10.19 -5.73 6.76
CA ARG A 45 11.45 -5.00 6.85
C ARG A 45 11.85 -4.79 8.29
N VAL A 46 13.09 -5.13 8.61
CA VAL A 46 13.66 -5.02 9.94
C VAL A 46 14.87 -4.10 9.89
N SER A 47 14.79 -2.99 10.61
CA SER A 47 15.94 -2.14 10.88
C SER A 47 16.79 -2.73 11.99
N CYS A 48 18.08 -2.89 11.74
CA CYS A 48 19.00 -3.49 12.69
C CYS A 48 20.35 -2.77 12.65
N ARG A 49 20.89 -2.45 13.83
CA ARG A 49 22.28 -2.02 13.99
C ARG A 49 23.03 -3.01 14.87
N CYS A 50 24.27 -3.29 14.53
CA CYS A 50 25.14 -4.14 15.32
C CYS A 50 26.43 -3.40 15.63
N PHE A 51 27.15 -3.83 16.65
CA PHE A 51 28.48 -3.34 16.91
C PHE A 51 29.37 -4.48 17.34
N TYR A 52 30.58 -4.46 16.79
CA TYR A 52 31.64 -5.38 17.12
C TYR A 52 32.94 -4.57 17.21
N PRO A 53 33.83 -4.93 18.15
CA PRO A 53 35.08 -4.20 18.35
C PRO A 53 36.05 -4.40 17.19
N ARG A 54 37.01 -3.47 17.09
CA ARG A 54 38.09 -3.55 16.12
C ARG A 54 39.21 -4.46 16.62
N GLU A 55 39.08 -5.74 16.34
CA GLU A 55 39.99 -6.79 16.79
C GLU A 55 40.46 -7.64 15.61
N GLY A 56 41.76 -7.57 15.28
CA GLY A 56 42.37 -8.43 14.27
C GLY A 56 42.01 -8.10 12.82
N TRP A 57 41.38 -6.96 12.52
CA TRP A 57 40.97 -6.59 11.16
C TRP A 57 41.31 -5.14 10.77
N SER A 58 41.41 -4.90 9.47
CA SER A 58 41.57 -3.58 8.83
C SER A 58 40.27 -3.13 8.17
N GLU A 59 40.17 -1.85 7.79
CA GLU A 59 38.99 -1.35 7.06
C GLU A 59 38.74 -2.08 5.73
N SER A 60 39.79 -2.60 5.09
CA SER A 60 39.67 -3.42 3.87
C SER A 60 39.19 -4.85 4.13
N THR A 61 39.19 -5.31 5.38
CA THR A 61 38.71 -6.65 5.73
C THR A 61 37.17 -6.66 5.68
N PRO A 62 36.54 -7.48 4.81
CA PRO A 62 35.09 -7.51 4.69
C PRO A 62 34.44 -8.04 5.97
N ALA A 63 33.30 -7.45 6.34
CA ALA A 63 32.46 -7.95 7.42
C ALA A 63 31.34 -8.83 6.86
N LEU A 64 31.25 -10.05 7.36
CA LEU A 64 30.24 -11.03 6.95
C LEU A 64 29.16 -11.11 8.02
N GLY A 65 27.91 -10.92 7.61
CA GLY A 65 26.72 -11.02 8.44
C GLY A 65 25.91 -12.27 8.10
N TYR A 66 25.32 -12.86 9.12
CA TYR A 66 24.52 -14.07 9.00
C TYR A 66 23.28 -13.95 9.87
N TRP A 67 22.10 -14.06 9.26
CA TRP A 67 20.84 -14.22 9.97
C TRP A 67 20.47 -15.69 10.01
N PHE A 68 20.29 -16.18 11.23
CA PHE A 68 19.79 -17.52 11.47
C PHE A 68 18.40 -17.47 12.05
N ARG A 69 17.52 -18.36 11.58
CA ARG A 69 16.28 -18.68 12.27
C ARG A 69 16.58 -19.73 13.34
N LYS A 70 16.17 -19.48 14.58
CA LYS A 70 16.36 -20.44 15.66
C LYS A 70 15.55 -21.71 15.44
N GLY A 71 16.21 -22.84 15.64
CA GLY A 71 15.55 -24.14 15.70
C GLY A 71 14.70 -24.28 16.97
N ALA A 72 13.70 -25.16 16.95
CA ALA A 72 12.99 -25.55 18.15
C ALA A 72 13.73 -26.71 18.84
N GLY A 73 14.04 -26.58 20.13
CA GLY A 73 14.64 -27.64 20.94
C GLY A 73 16.05 -28.03 20.49
N VAL A 74 16.21 -29.27 20.00
CA VAL A 74 17.50 -29.85 19.57
C VAL A 74 17.83 -29.52 18.10
N GLN A 75 16.92 -28.87 17.38
CA GLN A 75 17.17 -28.50 15.98
C GLN A 75 18.23 -27.40 15.87
N GLN A 76 19.16 -27.57 14.93
CA GLN A 76 20.16 -26.55 14.63
C GLN A 76 19.51 -25.30 14.03
N ASP A 77 20.14 -24.16 14.32
CA ASP A 77 19.80 -22.88 13.74
C ASP A 77 20.01 -22.90 12.23
N VAL A 78 19.04 -22.34 11.50
CA VAL A 78 18.98 -22.41 10.04
C VAL A 78 19.43 -21.08 9.45
N LEU A 79 20.46 -21.08 8.61
CA LEU A 79 20.91 -19.88 7.90
C LEU A 79 19.85 -19.44 6.87
N VAL A 80 19.29 -18.24 7.05
CA VAL A 80 18.24 -17.69 6.18
C VAL A 80 18.73 -16.57 5.27
N ALA A 81 19.72 -15.78 5.70
CA ALA A 81 20.33 -14.72 4.87
C ALA A 81 21.78 -14.46 5.27
N THR A 82 22.62 -14.12 4.29
CA THR A 82 24.01 -13.71 4.49
C THR A 82 24.51 -12.93 3.28
N ASN A 83 25.54 -12.10 3.50
CA ASN A 83 26.33 -11.48 2.43
C ASN A 83 27.60 -12.29 2.08
N ASN A 84 27.82 -13.45 2.70
CA ASN A 84 28.90 -14.36 2.33
C ASN A 84 28.55 -15.10 1.03
N PRO A 85 29.32 -14.96 -0.07
CA PRO A 85 29.03 -15.62 -1.35
C PRO A 85 29.06 -17.16 -1.24
N ASP A 86 29.84 -17.71 -0.31
CA ASP A 86 29.93 -19.15 -0.07
C ASP A 86 28.84 -19.68 0.88
N GLY A 87 28.01 -18.76 1.42
CA GLY A 87 26.97 -19.08 2.38
C GLY A 87 25.79 -19.82 1.76
N LYS A 88 25.63 -21.10 2.09
CA LYS A 88 24.47 -21.90 1.66
C LYS A 88 23.27 -21.64 2.56
N VAL A 89 22.38 -20.76 2.12
CA VAL A 89 21.08 -20.51 2.76
C VAL A 89 20.11 -21.67 2.52
N ARG A 90 19.15 -21.88 3.42
CA ARG A 90 18.09 -22.88 3.21
C ARG A 90 17.28 -22.55 1.95
N GLN A 91 16.96 -23.57 1.15
CA GLN A 91 16.25 -23.42 -0.13
C GLN A 91 14.95 -22.61 -0.01
N GLU A 92 14.16 -22.82 1.05
CA GLU A 92 12.91 -22.07 1.28
C GLU A 92 13.11 -20.58 1.57
N SER A 93 14.30 -20.19 2.03
CA SER A 93 14.69 -18.82 2.34
C SER A 93 15.42 -18.15 1.18
N GLN A 94 15.98 -18.96 0.28
CA GLN A 94 16.75 -18.51 -0.88
C GLN A 94 15.92 -17.56 -1.74
N GLY A 95 16.45 -16.36 -1.93
CA GLY A 95 15.80 -15.30 -2.69
C GLY A 95 14.59 -14.65 -2.00
N ARG A 96 14.15 -15.08 -0.80
CA ARG A 96 13.08 -14.41 -0.04
C ARG A 96 13.60 -13.59 1.14
N PHE A 97 14.63 -14.10 1.81
CA PHE A 97 15.31 -13.41 2.90
C PHE A 97 16.55 -12.72 2.35
N ARG A 98 16.76 -11.46 2.73
CA ARG A 98 17.89 -10.67 2.28
C ARG A 98 18.45 -9.84 3.44
N LEU A 99 19.71 -10.07 3.77
CA LEU A 99 20.52 -9.10 4.50
C LEU A 99 20.79 -7.94 3.54
N PHE A 100 20.08 -6.83 3.71
CA PHE A 100 20.19 -5.68 2.81
C PHE A 100 21.03 -4.55 3.40
N GLY A 101 21.21 -4.54 4.73
CA GLY A 101 22.22 -3.71 5.39
C GLY A 101 23.63 -4.17 5.07
N ASN A 102 24.60 -3.27 5.27
CA ASN A 102 26.03 -3.60 5.17
C ASN A 102 26.62 -3.82 6.57
N PRO A 103 26.98 -5.06 6.95
CA PRO A 103 27.58 -5.34 8.26
C PRO A 103 28.87 -4.55 8.51
N GLN A 104 29.60 -4.18 7.46
CA GLN A 104 30.83 -3.39 7.56
C GLN A 104 30.55 -1.96 8.06
N ASP A 105 29.37 -1.44 7.72
CA ASP A 105 28.85 -0.15 8.19
C ASP A 105 27.94 -0.33 9.43
N TYR A 106 28.09 -1.45 10.13
CA TYR A 106 27.33 -1.76 11.35
C TYR A 106 25.81 -1.93 11.12
N ASP A 107 25.38 -2.12 9.87
CA ASP A 107 23.99 -2.30 9.49
C ASP A 107 23.68 -3.79 9.20
N CYS A 108 22.85 -4.37 10.05
CA CYS A 108 22.43 -5.78 9.98
C CYS A 108 21.00 -5.94 9.46
N SER A 109 20.43 -4.92 8.81
CA SER A 109 19.02 -4.87 8.47
C SER A 109 18.60 -6.02 7.52
N LEU A 110 17.42 -6.59 7.82
CA LEU A 110 16.87 -7.76 7.15
C LEU A 110 15.58 -7.40 6.42
N ASP A 111 15.42 -7.91 5.21
CA ASP A 111 14.20 -7.80 4.41
C ASP A 111 13.71 -9.22 4.11
N VAL A 112 12.41 -9.47 4.30
CA VAL A 112 11.74 -10.72 3.94
C VAL A 112 10.60 -10.43 2.98
N ARG A 113 10.68 -10.89 1.73
CA ARG A 113 9.58 -10.76 0.76
C ARG A 113 8.68 -11.99 0.76
N ASP A 114 7.45 -11.79 0.29
CA ASP A 114 6.44 -12.83 0.18
C ASP A 114 6.33 -13.61 1.51
N ALA A 115 6.22 -12.87 2.61
CA ALA A 115 6.27 -13.41 3.96
C ALA A 115 5.18 -14.44 4.18
N ARG A 116 5.51 -15.55 4.83
CA ARG A 116 4.61 -16.67 5.11
C ARG A 116 4.32 -16.72 6.59
N ARG A 117 3.16 -17.24 7.01
CA ARG A 117 2.92 -17.48 8.45
C ARG A 117 4.02 -18.32 9.09
N GLY A 118 4.52 -19.30 8.32
CA GLY A 118 5.64 -20.16 8.70
C GLY A 118 6.99 -19.44 8.86
N ASP A 119 7.14 -18.18 8.45
CA ASP A 119 8.34 -17.37 8.73
C ASP A 119 8.29 -16.74 10.13
N SER A 120 7.18 -16.88 10.87
CA SER A 120 7.12 -16.44 12.27
C SER A 120 8.12 -17.22 13.13
N GLY A 121 8.83 -16.52 14.01
CA GLY A 121 9.79 -17.14 14.90
C GLY A 121 10.87 -16.18 15.37
N THR A 122 11.87 -16.75 16.03
CA THR A 122 13.00 -16.01 16.58
C THR A 122 14.22 -16.15 15.68
N TYR A 123 14.92 -15.03 15.49
CA TYR A 123 16.08 -14.93 14.63
C TYR A 123 17.26 -14.34 15.40
N VAL A 124 18.45 -14.84 15.10
CA VAL A 124 19.71 -14.36 15.68
C VAL A 124 20.67 -13.93 14.59
N PHE A 125 21.39 -12.85 14.86
CA PHE A 125 22.42 -12.35 13.97
C PHE A 125 23.80 -12.84 14.44
N ARG A 126 24.68 -13.14 13.49
CA ARG A 126 26.10 -13.38 13.71
C ARG A 126 26.90 -12.47 12.80
N VAL A 127 27.98 -11.91 13.33
CA VAL A 127 28.99 -11.19 12.56
C VAL A 127 30.33 -11.91 12.60
N GLU A 128 31.01 -11.94 11.47
CA GLU A 128 32.38 -12.43 11.32
C GLU A 128 33.22 -11.38 10.57
N ARG A 129 34.39 -11.01 11.12
CA ARG A 129 35.32 -10.06 10.47
C ARG A 129 36.77 -10.34 10.89
N GLY A 130 37.60 -10.70 9.92
CA GLY A 130 38.98 -11.10 10.22
C GLY A 130 39.06 -12.36 11.10
N PRO A 131 40.21 -12.63 11.72
CA PRO A 131 40.46 -13.86 12.47
C PRO A 131 39.84 -13.86 13.88
N SER A 132 39.56 -12.70 14.47
CA SER A 132 39.15 -12.57 15.88
C SER A 132 37.66 -12.33 16.06
N VAL A 133 37.01 -11.56 15.17
CA VAL A 133 35.58 -11.27 15.31
C VAL A 133 34.79 -12.43 14.74
N ARG A 134 34.18 -13.20 15.65
CA ARG A 134 33.19 -14.25 15.35
C ARG A 134 32.18 -14.31 16.49
N TYR A 135 31.08 -13.58 16.35
CA TYR A 135 30.15 -13.38 17.47
C TYR A 135 28.69 -13.51 17.05
N THR A 136 27.94 -14.30 17.81
CA THR A 136 26.49 -14.48 17.67
C THR A 136 25.77 -13.72 18.78
N TYR A 137 24.89 -12.80 18.42
CA TYR A 137 24.10 -12.01 19.36
C TYR A 137 22.93 -12.86 19.89
N THR A 138 23.15 -13.53 21.02
CA THR A 138 22.17 -14.45 21.63
C THR A 138 21.27 -13.80 22.68
N ARG A 139 21.66 -12.63 23.22
CA ARG A 139 20.84 -11.89 24.20
C ARG A 139 19.73 -11.12 23.50
N ASP A 140 20.10 -10.24 22.58
CA ASP A 140 19.18 -9.46 21.77
C ASP A 140 18.85 -10.28 20.50
N GLN A 141 17.59 -10.65 20.35
CA GLN A 141 17.11 -11.51 19.27
C GLN A 141 15.92 -10.83 18.60
N LEU A 142 15.76 -11.08 17.31
CA LEU A 142 14.63 -10.57 16.53
C LEU A 142 13.47 -11.55 16.64
N SER A 143 12.31 -11.10 17.12
CA SER A 143 11.05 -11.83 16.97
C SER A 143 10.29 -11.33 15.75
N VAL A 144 9.98 -12.22 14.80
CA VAL A 144 9.13 -11.92 13.64
C VAL A 144 7.77 -12.59 13.84
N ARG A 145 6.70 -11.83 13.68
CA ARG A 145 5.32 -12.33 13.70
C ARG A 145 4.61 -12.03 12.39
N VAL A 146 4.28 -13.06 11.62
CA VAL A 146 3.52 -12.95 10.38
C VAL A 146 2.09 -13.44 10.62
N THR A 147 1.13 -12.55 10.37
CA THR A 147 -0.30 -12.81 10.54
C THR A 147 -0.99 -13.01 9.19
N ALA A 148 -2.26 -13.40 9.20
CA ALA A 148 -3.07 -13.45 7.98
C ALA A 148 -3.10 -12.07 7.28
N LEU A 149 -3.21 -12.07 5.95
CA LEU A 149 -3.50 -10.84 5.20
C LEU A 149 -4.87 -10.29 5.64
N THR A 150 -4.89 -9.03 6.08
CA THR A 150 -6.13 -8.32 6.41
C THR A 150 -6.36 -7.11 5.51
N GLN A 151 -5.37 -6.75 4.69
CA GLN A 151 -5.49 -5.64 3.76
C GLN A 151 -6.42 -5.99 2.61
N THR A 152 -7.27 -5.04 2.24
CA THR A 152 -8.11 -5.11 1.05
C THR A 152 -7.59 -4.16 -0.02
N PRO A 153 -7.81 -4.44 -1.31
CA PRO A 153 -7.49 -3.47 -2.34
C PRO A 153 -8.47 -2.30 -2.30
N ASP A 154 -8.07 -1.17 -2.86
CA ASP A 154 -8.91 0.00 -3.05
C ASP A 154 -9.35 0.07 -4.51
N ILE A 155 -10.59 0.53 -4.76
CA ILE A 155 -11.09 0.78 -6.12
C ILE A 155 -11.37 2.27 -6.26
N LEU A 156 -10.66 2.89 -7.21
CA LEU A 156 -10.76 4.30 -7.56
C LEU A 156 -11.45 4.43 -8.92
N ILE A 157 -12.44 5.32 -9.02
CA ILE A 157 -13.14 5.63 -10.27
C ILE A 157 -12.65 6.99 -10.75
N SER A 158 -12.12 7.05 -11.98
CA SER A 158 -11.67 8.29 -12.60
C SER A 158 -12.88 9.11 -13.07
N GLY A 159 -13.46 9.86 -12.15
CA GLY A 159 -14.63 10.72 -12.40
C GLY A 159 -15.97 9.99 -12.22
N THR A 160 -17.00 10.52 -12.88
CA THR A 160 -18.36 10.00 -12.77
C THR A 160 -18.64 8.94 -13.83
N LEU A 161 -19.30 7.84 -13.44
CA LEU A 161 -19.71 6.80 -14.38
C LEU A 161 -20.94 7.27 -15.16
N GLU A 162 -20.74 7.75 -16.38
CA GLU A 162 -21.81 8.14 -17.29
C GLU A 162 -22.22 6.98 -18.21
N SER A 163 -23.52 6.73 -18.31
CA SER A 163 -24.08 5.69 -19.18
C SER A 163 -23.63 5.90 -20.63
N GLY A 164 -23.05 4.87 -21.22
CA GLY A 164 -22.56 4.88 -22.61
C GLY A 164 -21.20 5.57 -22.82
N ARG A 165 -20.58 6.13 -21.77
CA ARG A 165 -19.24 6.72 -21.85
C ARG A 165 -18.20 5.86 -21.14
N PRO A 166 -17.05 5.58 -21.76
CA PRO A 166 -15.99 4.82 -21.11
C PRO A 166 -15.38 5.62 -19.94
N SER A 167 -15.12 4.94 -18.84
CA SER A 167 -14.39 5.47 -17.68
C SER A 167 -13.38 4.44 -17.18
N ASN A 168 -12.27 4.92 -16.62
CA ASN A 168 -11.20 4.08 -16.09
C ASN A 168 -11.36 3.91 -14.58
N LEU A 169 -11.32 2.65 -14.15
CA LEU A 169 -11.31 2.25 -12.76
C LEU A 169 -9.95 1.64 -12.45
N THR A 170 -9.37 2.02 -11.31
CA THR A 170 -8.05 1.55 -10.87
C THR A 170 -8.21 0.79 -9.57
N CYS A 171 -7.72 -0.44 -9.54
CA CYS A 171 -7.57 -1.23 -8.33
C CYS A 171 -6.16 -1.06 -7.78
N SER A 172 -6.01 -0.49 -6.59
CA SER A 172 -4.72 -0.20 -5.98
C SER A 172 -4.46 -1.02 -4.72
N VAL A 173 -3.20 -1.35 -4.51
CA VAL A 173 -2.69 -2.10 -3.34
C VAL A 173 -1.49 -1.36 -2.76
N PRO A 174 -1.70 -0.20 -2.11
CA PRO A 174 -0.61 0.64 -1.62
C PRO A 174 0.27 -0.06 -0.57
N TRP A 175 -0.25 -1.11 0.05
CA TRP A 175 0.43 -1.95 1.03
C TRP A 175 1.37 -3.00 0.39
N ALA A 176 1.31 -3.22 -0.92
CA ALA A 176 2.21 -4.15 -1.60
C ALA A 176 3.61 -3.53 -1.71
N CYS A 177 4.63 -4.29 -1.36
CA CYS A 177 6.03 -3.83 -1.40
C CYS A 177 6.64 -4.02 -2.79
N ALA A 178 7.42 -3.04 -3.26
CA ALA A 178 8.06 -3.07 -4.58
C ALA A 178 9.06 -4.22 -4.77
N TRP A 179 9.66 -4.72 -3.68
CA TRP A 179 10.58 -5.87 -3.72
C TRP A 179 9.86 -7.23 -3.70
N GLY A 180 8.58 -7.24 -3.35
CA GLY A 180 7.73 -8.43 -3.38
C GLY A 180 7.46 -8.90 -4.81
N THR A 181 6.87 -10.09 -4.94
CA THR A 181 6.44 -10.55 -6.25
C THR A 181 5.21 -9.74 -6.71
N PRO A 182 5.20 -9.18 -7.94
CA PRO A 182 4.11 -8.32 -8.41
C PRO A 182 2.72 -8.98 -8.26
N PRO A 183 1.72 -8.25 -7.71
CA PRO A 183 0.36 -8.77 -7.56
C PRO A 183 -0.34 -9.02 -8.91
N ILE A 184 -1.23 -10.01 -8.94
CA ILE A 184 -2.08 -10.30 -10.10
C ILE A 184 -3.48 -9.77 -9.81
N PHE A 185 -4.00 -8.93 -10.70
CA PHE A 185 -5.32 -8.31 -10.55
C PHE A 185 -6.35 -9.05 -11.38
N SER A 186 -7.59 -9.02 -10.94
CA SER A 186 -8.72 -9.56 -11.69
C SER A 186 -10.02 -8.84 -11.36
N TRP A 187 -10.90 -8.73 -12.36
CA TRP A 187 -12.15 -7.99 -12.26
C TRP A 187 -13.34 -8.89 -12.57
N THR A 188 -14.38 -8.80 -11.75
CA THR A 188 -15.63 -9.56 -11.90
C THR A 188 -16.84 -8.66 -11.70
N SER A 189 -17.76 -8.67 -12.67
CA SER A 189 -19.04 -7.96 -12.61
C SER A 189 -19.99 -8.48 -13.69
N ALA A 190 -21.30 -8.39 -13.45
CA ALA A 190 -22.31 -8.63 -14.48
C ALA A 190 -22.22 -7.60 -15.63
N ALA A 191 -21.75 -6.38 -15.34
CA ALA A 191 -21.55 -5.32 -16.34
C ALA A 191 -20.41 -5.62 -17.33
N LEU A 192 -19.53 -6.59 -17.01
CA LEU A 192 -18.38 -6.96 -17.83
C LEU A 192 -18.70 -7.99 -18.92
N ALA A 193 -19.94 -8.49 -19.01
CA ALA A 193 -20.31 -9.55 -19.97
C ALA A 193 -20.06 -9.19 -21.46
N SER A 194 -19.83 -7.92 -21.79
CA SER A 194 -19.49 -7.45 -23.15
C SER A 194 -17.99 -7.23 -23.40
N LEU A 195 -17.14 -7.29 -22.37
CA LEU A 195 -15.70 -7.12 -22.46
C LEU A 195 -15.07 -8.51 -22.51
N GLY A 196 -14.60 -8.95 -23.68
CA GLY A 196 -14.07 -10.31 -23.86
C GLY A 196 -12.91 -10.67 -22.91
N PRO A 197 -12.46 -11.95 -22.92
CA PRO A 197 -11.60 -12.55 -21.89
C PRO A 197 -10.25 -11.88 -21.61
N LYS A 198 -9.80 -10.96 -22.47
CA LYS A 198 -8.44 -10.40 -22.45
C LYS A 198 -8.25 -9.15 -21.58
N THR A 199 -9.31 -8.64 -20.93
CA THR A 199 -9.25 -7.39 -20.13
C THR A 199 -9.20 -7.60 -18.62
N HIS A 200 -9.15 -8.85 -18.15
CA HIS A 200 -9.35 -9.22 -16.74
C HIS A 200 -8.06 -9.41 -15.91
N LEU A 201 -6.87 -9.03 -16.40
CA LEU A 201 -5.59 -9.25 -15.67
C LEU A 201 -4.78 -7.95 -15.43
N SER A 202 -5.46 -6.81 -15.42
CA SER A 202 -4.85 -5.48 -15.23
C SER A 202 -5.36 -4.82 -13.96
N SER A 203 -4.53 -4.00 -13.31
CA SER A 203 -4.96 -3.14 -12.20
C SER A 203 -5.94 -2.06 -12.67
N VAL A 204 -5.91 -1.70 -13.95
CA VAL A 204 -6.82 -0.73 -14.56
C VAL A 204 -7.83 -1.45 -15.45
N LEU A 205 -9.10 -1.12 -15.24
CA LEU A 205 -10.25 -1.58 -16.02
C LEU A 205 -10.92 -0.38 -16.70
N THR A 206 -11.09 -0.45 -18.02
CA THR A 206 -11.94 0.50 -18.75
C THR A 206 -13.35 -0.08 -18.88
N LEU A 207 -14.32 0.59 -18.27
CA LEU A 207 -15.73 0.18 -18.28
C LEU A 207 -16.56 1.21 -19.02
N THR A 208 -17.42 0.75 -19.93
CA THR A 208 -18.48 1.58 -20.53
C THR A 208 -19.81 1.14 -19.93
N PRO A 209 -20.27 1.75 -18.82
CA PRO A 209 -21.43 1.28 -18.10
C PRO A 209 -22.72 1.60 -18.87
N ARG A 210 -23.73 0.74 -18.75
CA ARG A 210 -25.10 1.00 -19.19
C ARG A 210 -25.94 1.42 -18.00
N LEU A 211 -27.07 2.08 -18.25
CA LEU A 211 -28.01 2.48 -17.18
C LEU A 211 -28.46 1.28 -16.32
N GLN A 212 -28.68 0.12 -16.93
CA GLN A 212 -29.05 -1.12 -16.23
C GLN A 212 -27.95 -1.68 -15.32
N ASP A 213 -26.69 -1.26 -15.51
CA ASP A 213 -25.58 -1.70 -14.67
C ASP A 213 -25.53 -0.90 -13.34
N HIS A 214 -26.42 0.09 -13.14
CA HIS A 214 -26.55 0.80 -11.88
C HIS A 214 -26.91 -0.14 -10.71
N GLY A 215 -26.19 0.00 -9.60
CA GLY A 215 -26.39 -0.80 -8.40
C GLY A 215 -25.83 -2.22 -8.49
N THR A 216 -25.25 -2.60 -9.64
CA THR A 216 -24.58 -3.90 -9.78
C THR A 216 -23.22 -3.89 -9.10
N ASP A 217 -22.75 -5.09 -8.72
CA ASP A 217 -21.48 -5.27 -8.05
C ASP A 217 -20.33 -5.28 -9.05
N LEU A 218 -19.28 -4.55 -8.71
CA LEU A 218 -17.97 -4.66 -9.33
C LEU A 218 -16.96 -5.08 -8.28
N THR A 219 -16.31 -6.22 -8.53
CA THR A 219 -15.30 -6.78 -7.64
C THR A 219 -13.93 -6.72 -8.30
N CYS A 220 -12.95 -6.13 -7.62
CA CYS A 220 -11.54 -6.35 -7.91
C CYS A 220 -11.00 -7.41 -6.94
N GLN A 221 -10.43 -8.48 -7.47
CA GLN A 221 -9.70 -9.49 -6.72
C GLN A 221 -8.21 -9.40 -7.04
N VAL A 222 -7.39 -9.42 -6.00
CA VAL A 222 -5.93 -9.38 -6.09
C VAL A 222 -5.35 -10.66 -5.49
N THR A 223 -4.46 -11.30 -6.25
CA THR A 223 -3.71 -12.49 -5.83
C THR A 223 -2.25 -12.11 -5.61
N LEU A 224 -1.69 -12.51 -4.47
CA LEU A 224 -0.27 -12.38 -4.15
C LEU A 224 0.46 -13.68 -4.52
N PRO A 225 1.12 -13.76 -5.69
CA PRO A 225 1.63 -15.03 -6.22
C PRO A 225 2.70 -15.68 -5.34
N GLY A 226 3.47 -14.91 -4.57
CA GLY A 226 4.51 -15.46 -3.69
C GLY A 226 4.00 -16.36 -2.56
N THR A 227 2.72 -16.24 -2.20
CA THR A 227 2.04 -17.06 -1.18
C THR A 227 0.74 -17.70 -1.66
N GLY A 228 0.19 -17.25 -2.77
CA GLY A 228 -1.12 -17.68 -3.29
C GLY A 228 -2.32 -17.07 -2.56
N VAL A 229 -2.11 -16.19 -1.59
CA VAL A 229 -3.20 -15.53 -0.86
C VAL A 229 -3.94 -14.55 -1.77
N THR A 230 -5.26 -14.53 -1.65
CA THR A 230 -6.15 -13.64 -2.38
C THR A 230 -6.89 -12.69 -1.44
N THR A 231 -7.15 -11.48 -1.92
CA THR A 231 -7.99 -10.46 -1.25
C THR A 231 -8.83 -9.76 -2.29
N MET A 232 -10.00 -9.25 -1.90
CA MET A 232 -10.92 -8.62 -2.85
C MET A 232 -11.63 -7.41 -2.26
N ARG A 233 -12.08 -6.53 -3.15
CA ARG A 233 -12.94 -5.41 -2.82
C ARG A 233 -14.09 -5.36 -3.80
N THR A 234 -15.30 -5.27 -3.26
CA THR A 234 -16.53 -5.09 -4.04
C THR A 234 -17.10 -3.70 -3.78
N ILE A 235 -17.52 -3.03 -4.85
CA ILE A 235 -18.26 -1.77 -4.81
C ILE A 235 -19.54 -1.88 -5.63
N HIS A 236 -20.53 -1.03 -5.33
CA HIS A 236 -21.73 -0.90 -6.16
C HIS A 236 -21.56 0.23 -7.18
N LEU A 237 -21.93 -0.01 -8.43
CA LEU A 237 -21.81 0.98 -9.50
C LEU A 237 -22.87 2.07 -9.41
N ASN A 238 -22.43 3.33 -9.29
CA ASN A 238 -23.31 4.49 -9.38
C ASN A 238 -23.25 5.08 -10.79
N VAL A 239 -24.15 4.64 -11.67
CA VAL A 239 -24.22 5.07 -13.07
C VAL A 239 -25.20 6.22 -13.20
N PHE A 240 -24.75 7.27 -13.88
CA PHE A 240 -25.51 8.48 -14.15
C PHE A 240 -25.84 8.54 -15.63
N TYR A 241 -26.97 9.13 -15.98
CA TYR A 241 -27.31 9.43 -17.37
C TYR A 241 -27.51 10.92 -17.53
N LEU A 242 -27.10 11.45 -18.68
CA LEU A 242 -27.33 12.83 -19.03
C LEU A 242 -28.77 12.98 -19.53
N TYR A 243 -29.57 13.74 -18.81
CA TYR A 243 -30.87 14.19 -19.29
C TYR A 243 -30.74 15.61 -19.85
N LYS A 244 -31.01 15.77 -21.15
CA LYS A 244 -31.07 17.09 -21.79
C LYS A 244 -32.51 17.58 -21.77
N LYS A 245 -32.80 18.58 -20.93
CA LYS A 245 -34.02 19.38 -21.07
C LYS A 245 -33.71 20.54 -22.02
N THR A 246 -34.66 20.90 -22.87
CA THR A 246 -34.52 21.96 -23.90
C THR A 246 -33.84 23.22 -23.34
N PHE A 247 -32.94 23.84 -24.13
CA PHE A 247 -31.96 24.88 -23.76
C PHE A 247 -30.86 24.42 -22.77
N ASN A 248 -29.72 23.96 -23.31
CA ASN A 248 -28.36 23.88 -22.72
C ASN A 248 -28.16 23.60 -21.21
N VAL A 249 -29.12 23.01 -20.49
CA VAL A 249 -28.99 22.61 -19.09
C VAL A 249 -28.87 21.09 -19.03
N TYR A 250 -27.72 20.62 -18.53
CA TYR A 250 -27.45 19.19 -18.32
C TYR A 250 -27.70 18.83 -16.86
N PHE A 251 -28.55 17.83 -16.62
CA PHE A 251 -28.74 17.25 -15.30
C PHE A 251 -28.12 15.87 -15.25
N MET A 252 -27.28 15.63 -14.23
CA MET A 252 -26.80 14.31 -13.87
C MET A 252 -27.82 13.65 -12.96
N LEU A 253 -28.49 12.61 -13.48
CA LEU A 253 -29.54 11.90 -12.78
C LEU A 253 -29.06 10.50 -12.38
N CYS A 254 -29.37 10.11 -11.14
CA CYS A 254 -29.17 8.75 -10.64
C CYS A 254 -30.53 8.18 -10.20
N LEU A 255 -30.88 6.99 -10.70
CA LEU A 255 -32.12 6.30 -10.38
C LEU A 255 -31.92 5.39 -9.18
N LYS A 256 -32.23 5.86 -7.96
CA LYS A 256 -32.42 4.95 -6.83
C LYS A 256 -33.84 4.41 -6.89
N LYS A 257 -34.07 3.11 -6.59
CA LYS A 257 -35.40 2.48 -6.56
C LYS A 257 -36.47 3.45 -6.01
N HIS A 258 -37.30 3.98 -6.93
CA HIS A 258 -38.39 4.94 -6.73
C HIS A 258 -38.08 6.42 -6.45
N ARG A 259 -36.83 6.93 -6.55
CA ARG A 259 -36.51 8.37 -6.49
C ARG A 259 -35.41 8.77 -7.47
N VAL A 260 -35.66 9.84 -8.22
CA VAL A 260 -34.64 10.54 -9.04
C VAL A 260 -33.85 11.45 -8.12
N GLN A 261 -32.53 11.26 -8.01
CA GLN A 261 -31.65 12.27 -7.39
C GLN A 261 -31.03 13.13 -8.48
N VAL A 262 -31.26 14.44 -8.39
CA VAL A 262 -30.58 15.44 -9.21
C VAL A 262 -29.28 15.82 -8.50
N VAL A 263 -28.14 15.59 -9.15
CA VAL A 263 -26.87 16.17 -8.72
C VAL A 263 -26.64 17.40 -9.61
N GLU A 264 -26.72 18.60 -9.05
CA GLU A 264 -26.42 19.83 -9.79
C GLU A 264 -24.95 19.84 -10.23
N GLY A 265 -24.72 19.96 -11.54
CA GLY A 265 -23.39 20.09 -12.12
C GLY A 265 -22.80 21.49 -11.91
N PRO A 266 -21.48 21.68 -12.16
CA PRO A 266 -20.85 22.98 -12.03
C PRO A 266 -21.54 23.99 -12.96
N ARG A 267 -21.94 25.12 -12.38
CA ARG A 267 -22.55 26.25 -13.09
C ARG A 267 -21.49 26.82 -14.04
N GLU A 268 -21.53 26.47 -15.33
CA GLU A 268 -20.73 27.17 -16.33
C GLU A 268 -21.15 28.64 -16.29
N ARG A 269 -20.21 29.51 -15.92
CA ARG A 269 -20.41 30.95 -15.88
C ARG A 269 -20.42 31.41 -17.34
N GLU A 270 -21.61 31.51 -17.91
CA GLU A 270 -21.81 32.10 -19.23
C GLU A 270 -21.25 33.53 -19.20
N THR A 271 -20.12 33.75 -19.88
CA THR A 271 -19.64 35.09 -20.21
C THR A 271 -20.61 35.70 -21.21
N GLN A 272 -21.66 36.34 -20.70
CA GLN A 272 -22.51 37.22 -21.47
C GLN A 272 -21.66 38.42 -21.94
N ASN A 273 -21.37 38.45 -23.23
CA ASN A 273 -20.90 39.64 -23.91
C ASN A 273 -22.13 40.53 -24.19
N PRO A 274 -22.26 41.73 -23.58
CA PRO A 274 -23.43 42.58 -23.79
C PRO A 274 -23.39 43.15 -25.22
N LYS A 275 -24.36 42.76 -26.05
CA LYS A 275 -24.61 43.42 -27.33
C LYS A 275 -25.20 44.82 -27.09
N GLN A 276 -24.56 45.80 -27.68
CA GLN A 276 -25.06 47.15 -27.88
C GLN A 276 -26.22 47.12 -28.90
N ALA A 277 -27.36 47.70 -28.52
CA ALA A 277 -28.52 48.02 -29.37
C ALA A 277 -28.21 49.30 -30.22
N PRO A 278 -29.05 49.80 -31.17
CA PRO A 278 -30.49 49.52 -31.33
C PRO A 278 -31.06 49.44 -32.78
N GLY A 279 -32.35 49.07 -32.87
CA GLY A 279 -33.29 49.62 -33.86
C GLY A 279 -33.69 48.73 -35.04
N SER A 280 -34.88 48.12 -34.98
CA SER A 280 -35.96 48.23 -35.98
C SER A 280 -37.07 47.20 -35.71
N GLU A 281 -38.30 47.69 -35.78
CA GLU A 281 -39.58 46.99 -35.65
C GLU A 281 -39.76 45.84 -36.65
N LEU A 282 -40.52 44.79 -36.29
CA LEU A 282 -41.68 44.34 -37.08
C LEU A 282 -42.46 43.20 -36.39
N SER A 283 -43.70 43.55 -36.05
CA SER A 283 -44.96 42.80 -36.04
C SER A 283 -45.12 41.48 -35.26
N ALA A 284 -46.09 41.52 -34.35
CA ALA A 284 -46.83 40.37 -33.83
C ALA A 284 -47.73 39.74 -34.91
N HIS A 285 -47.94 38.42 -34.86
CA HIS A 285 -49.26 37.79 -35.01
C HIS A 285 -49.30 36.29 -34.62
N SER A 286 -50.19 36.00 -33.67
CA SER A 286 -51.03 34.81 -33.42
C SER A 286 -50.47 33.39 -33.19
N LEU A 287 -50.71 32.92 -31.95
CA LEU A 287 -51.18 31.57 -31.62
C LEU A 287 -52.67 31.42 -32.00
N MET A 288 -53.08 30.21 -32.41
CA MET A 288 -54.27 29.44 -31.95
C MET A 288 -54.32 28.14 -32.78
N GLN A 289 -54.01 26.99 -32.19
CA GLN A 289 -54.97 26.01 -31.67
C GLN A 289 -55.96 25.48 -32.73
N GLY A 290 -55.76 24.21 -33.10
CA GLY A 290 -56.79 23.37 -33.68
C GLY A 290 -57.40 22.45 -32.62
N SER A 291 -58.72 22.32 -32.64
CA SER A 291 -59.42 21.08 -32.27
C SER A 291 -60.90 21.13 -32.69
N ASN A 292 -61.32 20.04 -33.33
CA ASN A 292 -62.65 19.42 -33.42
C ASN A 292 -63.48 19.52 -34.71
N SER A 293 -63.84 18.30 -35.15
CA SER A 293 -64.76 17.82 -36.21
C SER A 293 -64.23 17.81 -37.64
#